data_AF-A0A7X0IRH3-F1
#
_entry.id   AF-A0A7X0IRH3-F1
#
_cell.length_a   1.000
_cell.length_b   1.000
_cell.length_c   1.000
_cell.angle_alpha   90.00
_cell.angle_beta   90.00
_cell.angle_gamma   90.00
#
_symmetry.space_group_name_H-M   'P 1'
#
loop_
_entity.id
_entity.type
_entity.pdbx_description
1 polymer ?
#
loop_
_entity_poly.entity_id
_entity_poly.type
_entity_poly.pdbx_seq_one_letter_code
_entity_poly.pdbx_strand_id
1 'polypeptide(L)'
;MPKLISMLPPIRLMWIPPGIEHRVQIQGEVEYRSIYLDPARVAPIAQEPVILSMTPLLREVFERISHEPFDTDWSQGAAHNLFAVCLDELRSARREPMLLPVPTDPRLTRLDLEELPPELEELSRRLAVSARTLTRIFRRETGMGYQAWRQNWRLLRAVDLLASGQSVTSVAFELDFASDSAFIAFFRQMAGQTPRRYILQQ
;
A
#
# COMPACT_ATOMS: atom_id res chain seq x y z
N MET A 1 11.92 -14.96 -8.94
CA MET A 1 10.56 -14.73 -8.41
C MET A 1 9.83 -13.73 -9.31
N PRO A 2 8.48 -13.76 -9.42
CA PRO A 2 7.76 -12.70 -10.11
C PRO A 2 8.10 -11.35 -9.47
N LYS A 3 8.32 -10.31 -10.29
CA LYS A 3 8.52 -8.95 -9.78
C LYS A 3 7.19 -8.50 -9.18
N LEU A 4 7.14 -8.39 -7.85
CA LEU A 4 6.03 -7.78 -7.15
C LEU A 4 6.31 -6.28 -7.08
N ILE A 5 5.61 -5.53 -7.92
CA ILE A 5 5.53 -4.07 -7.78
C ILE A 5 4.23 -3.82 -7.05
N SER A 6 4.28 -3.03 -5.98
CA SER A 6 3.11 -2.61 -5.21
C SER A 6 3.20 -1.12 -4.93
N MET A 7 2.04 -0.47 -4.91
CA MET A 7 1.90 0.88 -4.40
C MET A 7 1.79 0.82 -2.87
N LEU A 8 2.49 1.72 -2.18
CA LEU A 8 2.40 1.90 -0.72
C LEU A 8 1.74 3.26 -0.46
N PRO A 9 0.53 3.31 0.12
CA PRO A 9 -0.10 4.58 0.46
C PRO A 9 0.67 5.35 1.54
N PRO A 10 0.46 6.68 1.67
CA PRO A 10 0.94 7.44 2.80
C PRO A 10 0.53 6.79 4.13
N ILE A 11 1.37 6.94 5.16
CA ILE A 11 1.02 6.51 6.53
C ILE A 11 0.84 4.98 6.63
N ARG A 12 1.52 4.21 5.77
CA ARG A 12 1.55 2.74 5.85
C ARG A 12 2.99 2.27 5.95
N LEU A 13 3.16 1.12 6.59
CA LEU A 13 4.46 0.51 6.77
C LEU A 13 4.58 -0.70 5.84
N MET A 14 5.66 -0.77 5.08
CA MET A 14 6.04 -1.97 4.34
C MET A 14 7.03 -2.77 5.19
N TRP A 15 6.67 -3.99 5.57
CA TRP A 15 7.62 -4.96 6.10
C TRP A 15 8.27 -5.70 4.93
N ILE A 16 9.61 -5.70 4.88
CA ILE A 16 10.38 -6.44 3.88
C ILE A 16 11.27 -7.45 4.63
N PRO A 17 11.04 -8.77 4.48
CA PRO A 17 11.87 -9.77 5.14
C PRO A 17 13.31 -9.79 4.56
N PRO A 18 14.28 -10.34 5.32
CA PRO A 18 15.66 -10.41 4.88
C PRO A 18 15.80 -11.23 3.59
N GLY A 19 16.74 -10.82 2.73
CA GLY A 19 17.05 -11.53 1.48
C GLY A 19 16.08 -11.26 0.31
N ILE A 20 15.08 -10.39 0.49
CA ILE A 20 14.19 -9.98 -0.59
C ILE A 20 14.81 -8.82 -1.38
N GLU A 21 15.19 -9.10 -2.63
CA GLU A 21 15.50 -8.04 -3.60
C GLU A 21 14.26 -7.17 -3.82
N HIS A 22 14.41 -5.87 -3.60
CA HIS A 22 13.35 -4.90 -3.77
C HIS A 22 13.90 -3.59 -4.36
N ARG A 23 13.01 -2.84 -5.00
CA ARG A 23 13.29 -1.49 -5.49
C ARG A 23 12.14 -0.60 -5.05
N VAL A 24 12.47 0.50 -4.38
CA VAL A 24 11.51 1.55 -4.06
C VAL A 24 11.58 2.61 -5.15
N GLN A 25 10.43 2.98 -5.70
CA GLN A 25 10.28 4.15 -6.56
C GLN A 25 9.42 5.15 -5.83
N ILE A 26 9.92 6.37 -5.67
CA ILE A 26 9.22 7.48 -5.03
C ILE A 26 8.80 8.45 -6.12
N GLN A 27 7.54 8.88 -6.07
CA GLN A 27 6.97 9.86 -6.98
C GLN A 27 6.54 11.08 -6.17
N GLY A 28 6.94 12.27 -6.63
CA GLY A 28 6.76 13.52 -5.88
C GLY A 28 7.72 13.68 -4.71
N GLU A 29 7.46 14.68 -3.88
CA GLU A 29 8.20 14.91 -2.64
C GLU A 29 7.61 14.07 -1.52
N VAL A 30 8.28 12.96 -1.20
CA VAL A 30 7.89 12.07 -0.10
C VAL A 30 9.06 11.93 0.85
N GLU A 31 8.83 12.27 2.10
CA GLU A 31 9.68 11.82 3.20
C GLU A 31 9.30 10.40 3.59
N TYR A 32 10.24 9.48 3.50
CA TYR A 32 10.08 8.14 4.05
C TYR A 32 11.13 7.89 5.13
N ARG A 33 10.82 6.99 6.04
CA ARG A 33 11.71 6.51 7.08
C ARG A 33 11.84 5.00 6.96
N SER A 34 12.98 4.46 7.35
CA SER A 34 13.21 3.01 7.34
C SER A 34 14.00 2.61 8.57
N ILE A 35 13.55 1.55 9.21
CA ILE A 35 14.24 0.92 10.33
C ILE A 35 14.76 -0.43 9.84
N TYR A 36 16.05 -0.67 10.03
CA TYR A 36 16.69 -1.93 9.68
C TYR A 36 16.85 -2.78 10.94
N LEU A 37 16.38 -4.02 10.87
CA LEU A 37 16.44 -4.97 11.98
C LEU A 37 17.44 -6.07 11.68
N ASP A 38 18.28 -6.39 12.66
CA ASP A 38 19.20 -7.51 12.56
C ASP A 38 18.42 -8.84 12.62
N PRO A 39 18.42 -9.65 11.53
CA PRO A 39 17.69 -10.91 11.48
C PRO A 39 18.22 -11.96 12.47
N ALA A 40 19.44 -11.81 13.00
CA ALA A 40 19.96 -12.68 14.04
C ALA A 40 19.33 -12.39 15.42
N ARG A 41 18.78 -11.19 15.61
CA ARG A 41 18.23 -10.71 16.88
C ARG A 41 16.71 -10.64 16.89
N VAL A 42 16.09 -10.48 15.71
CA VAL A 42 14.65 -10.27 15.56
C VAL A 42 14.06 -11.35 14.67
N ALA A 43 13.14 -12.14 15.21
CA ALA A 43 12.35 -13.07 14.41
C ALA A 43 11.47 -12.31 13.41
N PRO A 44 11.33 -12.81 12.16
CA PRO A 44 10.59 -12.11 11.11
C PRO A 44 9.11 -11.94 11.47
N ILE A 45 8.56 -10.75 11.22
CA ILE A 45 7.12 -10.46 11.42
C ILE A 45 6.27 -11.17 10.37
N ALA A 46 6.77 -11.23 9.13
CA ALA A 46 6.21 -12.01 8.04
C ALA A 46 7.34 -12.58 7.17
N GLN A 47 7.06 -13.72 6.53
CA GLN A 47 7.99 -14.40 5.61
C GLN A 47 7.94 -13.83 4.18
N GLU A 48 6.91 -13.04 3.88
CA GLU A 48 6.71 -12.34 2.61
C GLU A 48 6.55 -10.83 2.88
N PRO A 49 6.79 -9.97 1.88
CA PRO A 49 6.50 -8.55 2.00
C PRO A 49 5.02 -8.30 2.35
N VAL A 50 4.77 -7.49 3.37
CA VAL A 50 3.40 -7.16 3.81
C VAL A 50 3.26 -5.69 4.13
N ILE A 51 2.08 -5.13 3.84
CA ILE A 51 1.72 -3.78 4.28
C ILE A 51 1.02 -3.91 5.64
N LEU A 52 1.50 -3.14 6.61
CA LEU A 52 0.99 -3.07 7.97
C LEU A 52 0.33 -1.71 8.22
N SER A 53 -0.74 -1.73 9.00
CA SER A 53 -1.38 -0.52 9.52
C SER A 53 -0.43 0.25 10.42
N MET A 54 -0.31 1.56 10.23
CA MET A 54 0.42 2.42 11.16
C MET A 54 -0.54 2.91 12.24
N THR A 55 -0.41 2.43 13.48
CA THR A 55 -1.17 2.96 14.62
C THR A 55 -0.58 4.32 15.06
N PRO A 56 -1.35 5.19 15.76
CA PRO A 56 -0.79 6.43 16.29
C PRO A 56 0.42 6.20 17.21
N LEU A 57 0.39 5.17 18.06
CA LEU A 57 1.52 4.84 18.92
C LEU A 57 2.73 4.36 18.10
N LEU A 58 2.51 3.42 17.16
CA LEU A 58 3.59 2.92 16.31
C LEU A 58 4.22 4.04 15.50
N ARG A 59 3.44 4.99 14.98
CA ARG A 59 3.95 6.16 14.26
C ARG A 59 4.94 6.94 15.13
N GLU A 60 4.54 7.36 16.32
CA GLU A 60 5.39 8.18 17.19
C GLU A 60 6.62 7.41 17.67
N VAL A 61 6.48 6.11 17.96
CA VAL A 61 7.60 5.24 18.30
C VAL A 61 8.57 5.11 17.12
N PHE A 62 8.06 4.86 15.92
CA PHE A 62 8.86 4.72 14.70
C PHE A 62 9.60 6.02 14.38
N GLU A 63 8.93 7.16 14.53
CA GLU A 63 9.55 8.47 14.31
C GLU A 63 10.59 8.80 15.37
N ARG A 64 10.36 8.42 16.62
CA ARG A 64 11.37 8.59 17.67
C ARG A 64 12.61 7.74 17.41
N ILE A 65 12.44 6.51 16.94
CA ILE A 65 13.53 5.61 16.56
C ILE A 65 14.27 6.13 15.33
N SER A 66 13.55 6.66 14.33
CA SER A 66 14.15 7.12 13.07
C SER A 66 15.10 8.32 13.25
N HIS A 67 14.98 9.04 14.37
CA HIS A 67 15.84 10.17 14.74
C HIS A 67 17.02 9.80 15.66
N GLU A 68 17.10 8.56 16.16
CA GLU A 68 18.23 8.13 16.97
C GLU A 68 19.51 8.00 16.11
N PRO A 69 20.69 8.30 16.68
CA PRO A 69 21.96 8.01 16.04
C PRO A 69 22.08 6.55 15.58
N PHE A 70 22.75 6.33 14.45
CA PHE A 70 22.89 4.98 13.90
C PHE A 70 23.70 4.04 14.80
N ASP A 71 24.58 4.60 15.65
CA ASP A 71 25.39 3.90 16.64
C ASP A 71 24.72 3.78 18.03
N THR A 72 23.45 4.14 18.15
CA THR A 72 22.68 3.96 19.40
C THR A 72 22.66 2.49 19.81
N ASP A 73 22.97 2.22 21.09
CA ASP A 73 22.91 0.89 21.67
C ASP A 73 21.47 0.51 22.07
N TRP A 74 20.83 -0.28 21.22
CA TRP A 74 19.47 -0.79 21.40
C TRP A 74 19.35 -1.96 22.38
N SER A 75 20.45 -2.40 23.01
CA SER A 75 20.44 -3.53 23.95
C SER A 75 20.11 -3.16 25.39
N GLN A 76 20.10 -1.88 25.73
CA GLN A 76 19.90 -1.41 27.11
C GLN A 76 19.14 -0.07 27.20
N GLY A 77 18.75 0.28 28.43
CA GLY A 77 18.17 1.57 28.77
C GLY A 77 16.86 1.89 28.05
N ALA A 78 16.62 3.18 27.79
CA ALA A 78 15.40 3.65 27.16
C ALA A 78 15.25 3.17 25.71
N ALA A 79 16.36 3.04 24.98
CA ALA A 79 16.35 2.54 23.59
C ALA A 79 15.83 1.10 23.51
N HIS A 80 16.28 0.23 24.42
CA HIS A 80 15.77 -1.14 24.52
C HIS A 80 14.26 -1.19 24.74
N ASN A 81 13.74 -0.40 25.68
CA ASN A 81 12.31 -0.37 25.99
C ASN A 81 11.49 0.15 24.80
N LEU A 82 11.96 1.22 24.14
CA LEU A 82 11.30 1.79 22.97
C LEU A 82 11.27 0.79 21.81
N PHE A 83 12.37 0.07 21.60
CA PHE A 83 12.46 -0.96 20.58
C PHE A 83 11.53 -2.14 20.85
N ALA A 84 11.42 -2.57 22.11
CA ALA A 84 10.47 -3.62 22.50
C ALA A 84 9.01 -3.21 22.20
N VAL A 85 8.62 -1.97 22.53
CA VAL A 85 7.30 -1.43 22.19
C VAL A 85 7.09 -1.39 20.68
N CYS A 86 8.08 -0.92 19.91
CA CYS A 86 8.00 -0.91 18.45
C CYS A 86 7.72 -2.30 17.89
N LEU A 87 8.43 -3.32 18.39
CA LEU A 87 8.30 -4.69 17.91
C LEU A 87 6.93 -5.30 18.26
N ASP A 88 6.40 -5.02 19.44
CA ASP A 88 5.06 -5.47 19.86
C ASP A 88 3.96 -4.80 19.04
N GLU A 89 4.08 -3.50 18.78
CA GLU A 89 3.16 -2.78 17.88
C GLU A 89 3.24 -3.33 16.45
N LEU A 90 4.43 -3.59 15.91
CA LEU A 90 4.58 -4.16 14.57
C LEU A 90 3.99 -5.58 14.45
N ARG A 91 4.12 -6.40 15.51
CA ARG A 91 3.56 -7.75 15.55
C ARG A 91 2.04 -7.76 15.68
N SER A 92 1.48 -6.78 16.37
CA SER A 92 0.03 -6.63 16.56
C SER A 92 -0.65 -5.84 15.44
N ALA A 93 0.13 -5.11 14.63
CA ALA A 93 -0.36 -4.34 13.50
C ALA A 93 -1.16 -5.22 12.54
N ARG A 94 -2.29 -4.68 12.07
CA ARG A 94 -3.14 -5.37 11.11
C ARG A 94 -2.45 -5.38 9.75
N ARG A 95 -2.53 -6.52 9.07
CA ARG A 95 -2.16 -6.62 7.65
C ARG A 95 -3.22 -5.91 6.82
N GLU A 96 -2.79 -4.96 6.03
CA GLU A 96 -3.67 -4.22 5.13
C GLU A 96 -3.67 -4.94 3.76
N PRO A 97 -4.84 -5.18 3.14
CA PRO A 97 -4.95 -5.79 1.81
C PRO A 97 -4.61 -4.78 0.70
N MET A 98 -3.59 -3.96 0.93
CA MET A 98 -3.23 -2.81 0.12
C MET A 98 -2.06 -3.09 -0.82
N LEU A 99 -1.69 -4.36 -0.95
CA LEU A 99 -0.77 -4.80 -1.99
C LEU A 99 -1.54 -4.83 -3.31
N LEU A 100 -1.17 -3.95 -4.24
CA LEU A 100 -1.67 -3.99 -5.61
C LEU A 100 -0.57 -4.51 -6.53
N PRO A 101 -0.56 -5.81 -6.88
CA PRO A 101 0.46 -6.36 -7.76
C PRO A 101 0.31 -5.73 -9.15
N VAL A 102 1.37 -5.14 -9.68
CA VAL A 102 1.38 -4.64 -11.06
C VAL A 102 1.75 -5.77 -12.02
N PRO A 103 0.96 -6.01 -13.08
CA PRO A 103 1.29 -6.99 -14.09
C PRO A 103 2.52 -6.55 -14.90
N THR A 104 3.32 -7.52 -15.35
CA THR A 104 4.57 -7.26 -16.08
C THR A 104 4.52 -7.71 -17.54
N ASP A 105 3.39 -8.28 -17.99
CA ASP A 105 3.18 -8.65 -19.39
C ASP A 105 3.48 -7.46 -20.33
N PRO A 106 4.31 -7.64 -21.39
CA PRO A 106 4.70 -6.56 -22.30
C PRO A 106 3.54 -5.81 -22.94
N ARG A 107 2.36 -6.43 -23.04
CA ARG A 107 1.15 -5.78 -23.58
C ARG A 107 0.56 -4.74 -22.63
N LEU A 108 0.93 -4.77 -21.35
CA LEU A 108 0.45 -3.89 -20.30
C LEU A 108 1.44 -2.77 -19.96
N THR A 109 2.56 -2.64 -20.69
CA THR A 109 3.56 -1.58 -20.44
C THR A 109 3.04 -0.17 -20.66
N ARG A 110 1.94 -0.02 -21.40
CA ARG A 110 1.24 1.25 -21.63
C ARG A 110 0.16 1.55 -20.59
N LEU A 111 -0.04 0.67 -19.62
CA LEU A 111 -0.93 0.95 -18.50
C LEU A 111 -0.20 1.88 -17.55
N ASP A 112 -0.54 3.17 -17.61
CA ASP A 112 -0.10 4.12 -16.62
C ASP A 112 -0.79 3.81 -15.28
N LEU A 113 0.01 3.77 -14.21
CA LEU A 113 -0.46 3.49 -12.86
C LEU A 113 -0.72 4.78 -12.07
N GLU A 114 -0.31 5.93 -12.61
CA GLU A 114 -0.57 7.25 -12.03
C GLU A 114 -1.98 7.74 -12.37
N GLU A 115 -2.53 7.28 -13.49
CA GLU A 115 -3.87 7.61 -13.95
C GLU A 115 -4.89 6.53 -13.63
N LEU A 116 -6.17 6.92 -13.55
CA LEU A 116 -7.28 5.98 -13.40
C LEU A 116 -7.24 4.93 -14.51
N PRO A 117 -7.05 3.64 -14.18
CA PRO A 117 -7.06 2.59 -15.19
C PRO A 117 -8.40 2.59 -15.94
N PRO A 118 -8.41 2.49 -17.28
CA PRO A 118 -9.64 2.53 -18.06
C PRO A 118 -10.54 1.33 -17.75
N GLU A 119 -11.83 1.41 -18.11
CA GLU A 119 -12.71 0.24 -18.04
C GLU A 119 -12.22 -0.89 -18.96
N LEU A 120 -12.61 -2.14 -18.67
CA LEU A 120 -12.07 -3.32 -19.34
C LEU A 120 -12.25 -3.30 -20.86
N GLU A 121 -13.41 -2.84 -21.35
CA GLU A 121 -13.66 -2.74 -22.80
C GLU A 121 -12.76 -1.70 -23.45
N GLU A 122 -12.54 -0.57 -22.78
CA GLU A 122 -11.68 0.49 -23.26
C GLU A 122 -10.20 0.05 -23.26
N LEU A 123 -9.75 -0.60 -22.19
CA LEU A 123 -8.41 -1.20 -22.15
C LEU A 123 -8.23 -2.24 -23.27
N SER A 124 -9.25 -3.07 -23.51
CA SER A 124 -9.25 -4.07 -24.57
C SER A 124 -9.07 -3.44 -25.96
N ARG A 125 -9.78 -2.33 -26.22
CA ARG A 125 -9.64 -1.55 -27.46
C ARG A 125 -8.25 -0.92 -27.59
N ARG A 126 -7.79 -0.22 -26.55
CA ARG A 126 -6.48 0.47 -26.53
C ARG A 126 -5.30 -0.47 -26.80
N LEU A 127 -5.39 -1.70 -26.29
CA LEU A 127 -4.32 -2.69 -26.41
C LEU A 127 -4.51 -3.67 -27.57
N ALA A 128 -5.63 -3.62 -28.31
CA ALA A 128 -6.01 -4.60 -29.32
C ALA A 128 -5.98 -6.06 -28.79
N VAL A 129 -6.43 -6.26 -27.55
CA VAL A 129 -6.47 -7.56 -26.85
C VAL A 129 -7.87 -7.81 -26.31
N SER A 130 -8.40 -9.02 -26.45
CA SER A 130 -9.74 -9.33 -25.93
C SER A 130 -9.81 -9.26 -24.40
N ALA A 131 -10.97 -8.86 -23.87
CA ALA A 131 -11.26 -8.82 -22.43
C ALA A 131 -10.96 -10.15 -21.71
N ARG A 132 -11.24 -11.29 -22.39
CA ARG A 132 -10.90 -12.64 -21.91
C ARG A 132 -9.39 -12.83 -21.74
N THR A 133 -8.61 -12.33 -22.69
CA THR A 133 -7.15 -12.41 -22.64
C THR A 133 -6.59 -11.53 -21.55
N LEU A 134 -7.06 -10.27 -21.41
CA LEU A 134 -6.68 -9.38 -20.31
C LEU A 134 -6.98 -10.01 -18.95
N THR A 135 -8.20 -10.52 -18.75
CA THR A 135 -8.59 -11.17 -17.50
C THR A 135 -7.67 -12.35 -17.16
N ARG A 136 -7.26 -13.15 -18.16
CA ARG A 136 -6.34 -14.26 -17.96
C ARG A 136 -4.93 -13.80 -17.59
N ILE A 137 -4.43 -12.72 -18.20
CA ILE A 137 -3.11 -12.14 -17.88
C ILE A 137 -3.11 -11.66 -16.43
N PHE A 138 -4.10 -10.83 -16.05
CA PHE A 138 -4.22 -10.32 -14.69
C PHE A 138 -4.33 -11.46 -13.68
N ARG A 139 -5.21 -12.45 -13.90
CA ARG A 139 -5.32 -13.58 -12.96
C ARG A 139 -4.03 -14.36 -12.80
N ARG A 140 -3.28 -14.55 -13.89
CA ARG A 140 -2.00 -15.29 -13.88
C ARG A 140 -0.91 -14.52 -13.13
N GLU A 141 -0.86 -13.20 -13.27
CA GLU A 141 0.27 -12.38 -12.76
C GLU A 141 -0.02 -11.70 -11.42
N THR A 142 -1.28 -11.36 -11.14
CA THR A 142 -1.69 -10.61 -9.95
C THR A 142 -2.60 -11.42 -9.03
N GLY A 143 -3.00 -12.64 -9.44
CA GLY A 143 -3.93 -13.49 -8.70
C GLY A 143 -5.40 -13.06 -8.78
N MET A 144 -5.72 -11.97 -9.48
CA MET A 144 -7.08 -11.42 -9.55
C MET A 144 -7.47 -10.97 -10.96
N GLY A 145 -8.77 -10.85 -11.24
CA GLY A 145 -9.24 -10.30 -12.52
C GLY A 145 -9.05 -8.79 -12.62
N TYR A 146 -9.04 -8.25 -13.85
CA TYR A 146 -8.81 -6.81 -14.09
C TYR A 146 -9.78 -5.90 -13.32
N GLN A 147 -11.07 -6.23 -13.26
CA GLN A 147 -12.04 -5.42 -12.53
C GLN A 147 -11.73 -5.36 -11.03
N ALA A 148 -11.39 -6.50 -10.41
CA ALA A 148 -10.99 -6.54 -9.00
C ALA A 148 -9.67 -5.78 -8.78
N TRP A 149 -8.71 -5.92 -9.70
CA TRP A 149 -7.46 -5.17 -9.67
C TRP A 149 -7.70 -3.66 -9.74
N ARG A 150 -8.54 -3.20 -10.68
CA ARG A 150 -8.92 -1.78 -10.84
C ARG A 150 -9.65 -1.24 -9.61
N GLN A 151 -10.48 -2.04 -8.95
CA GLN A 151 -11.11 -1.64 -7.68
C GLN A 151 -10.07 -1.46 -6.56
N ASN A 152 -9.09 -2.37 -6.44
CA ASN A 152 -8.00 -2.20 -5.48
C ASN A 152 -7.16 -0.95 -5.80
N TRP A 153 -6.87 -0.69 -7.09
CA TRP A 153 -6.20 0.54 -7.51
C TRP A 153 -6.99 1.78 -7.08
N ARG A 154 -8.30 1.83 -7.34
CA ARG A 154 -9.17 2.96 -6.94
C ARG A 154 -9.18 3.14 -5.42
N LEU A 155 -9.16 2.05 -4.64
CA LEU A 155 -9.07 2.15 -3.19
C LEU A 155 -7.74 2.78 -2.75
N LEU A 156 -6.61 2.30 -3.28
CA LEU A 156 -5.30 2.83 -2.92
C LEU A 156 -5.17 4.30 -3.27
N ARG A 157 -5.61 4.69 -4.47
CA ARG A 157 -5.62 6.08 -4.90
C ARG A 157 -6.57 6.92 -4.03
N ALA A 158 -7.74 6.40 -3.65
CA ALA A 158 -8.63 7.09 -2.73
C ALA A 158 -7.97 7.34 -1.37
N VAL A 159 -7.27 6.34 -0.82
CA VAL A 159 -6.56 6.48 0.45
C VAL A 159 -5.49 7.56 0.36
N ASP A 160 -4.70 7.55 -0.72
CA ASP A 160 -3.66 8.53 -1.00
C ASP A 160 -4.22 9.96 -1.07
N LEU A 161 -5.24 10.19 -1.90
CA LEU A 161 -5.88 11.50 -2.07
C LEU A 161 -6.53 12.00 -0.77
N LEU A 162 -7.19 11.12 -0.02
CA LEU A 162 -7.80 11.49 1.26
C LEU A 162 -6.73 11.81 2.32
N ALA A 163 -5.62 11.07 2.35
CA ALA A 163 -4.50 11.32 3.25
C ALA A 163 -3.79 12.64 2.92
N SER A 164 -3.77 13.05 1.64
CA SER A 164 -3.29 14.37 1.21
C SER A 164 -4.28 15.52 1.47
N GLY A 165 -5.37 15.27 2.21
CA GLY A 165 -6.34 16.28 2.63
C GLY A 165 -7.41 16.62 1.60
N GLN A 166 -7.54 15.87 0.50
CA GLN A 166 -8.62 16.11 -0.46
C GLN A 166 -10.00 15.80 0.13
N SER A 167 -11.02 16.52 -0.35
CA SER A 167 -12.40 16.32 0.06
C SER A 167 -12.98 15.02 -0.53
N VAL A 168 -13.94 14.41 0.16
CA VAL A 168 -14.66 13.20 -0.32
C VAL A 168 -15.26 13.41 -1.71
N THR A 169 -15.82 14.59 -1.97
CA THR A 169 -16.43 14.96 -3.26
C THR A 169 -15.37 15.05 -4.37
N SER A 170 -14.21 15.66 -4.08
CA SER A 170 -13.10 15.75 -5.04
C SER A 170 -12.56 14.37 -5.40
N VAL A 171 -12.34 13.50 -4.40
CA VAL A 171 -11.89 12.12 -4.62
C VAL A 171 -12.91 11.30 -5.39
N ALA A 172 -14.21 11.44 -5.11
CA ALA A 172 -15.26 10.76 -5.85
C ALA A 172 -15.25 11.15 -7.34
N PHE A 173 -15.07 12.44 -7.64
CA PHE A 173 -14.97 12.94 -9.01
C PHE A 173 -13.69 12.45 -9.71
N GLU A 174 -12.52 12.58 -9.08
CA GLU A 174 -11.22 12.17 -9.66
C GLU A 174 -11.18 10.67 -9.98
N LEU A 175 -11.83 9.85 -9.15
CA LEU A 175 -11.89 8.40 -9.33
C LEU A 175 -13.08 7.93 -10.16
N ASP A 176 -13.80 8.83 -10.85
CA ASP A 176 -14.91 8.54 -11.75
C ASP A 176 -16.06 7.78 -11.06
N PHE A 177 -16.50 8.27 -9.89
CA PHE A 177 -17.73 7.83 -9.26
C PHE A 177 -18.89 8.74 -9.63
N ALA A 178 -20.05 8.15 -9.90
CA ALA A 178 -21.27 8.90 -10.27
C ALA A 178 -21.81 9.81 -9.15
N SER A 179 -21.39 9.60 -7.89
CA SER A 179 -21.78 10.43 -6.74
C SER A 179 -20.91 10.13 -5.52
N ASP A 180 -20.88 11.07 -4.57
CA ASP A 180 -20.25 10.90 -3.25
C ASP A 180 -20.77 9.66 -2.52
N SER A 181 -22.08 9.40 -2.59
CA SER A 181 -22.71 8.22 -1.98
C SER A 181 -22.19 6.92 -2.60
N ALA A 182 -22.00 6.87 -3.92
CA ALA A 182 -21.44 5.70 -4.60
C ALA A 182 -19.99 5.46 -4.18
N PHE A 183 -19.18 6.52 -4.07
CA PHE A 183 -17.82 6.45 -3.57
C PHE A 183 -17.77 5.97 -2.11
N ILE A 184 -18.58 6.53 -1.21
CA ILE A 184 -18.61 6.13 0.21
C ILE A 184 -19.01 4.65 0.35
N ALA A 185 -19.99 4.20 -0.43
CA ALA A 185 -20.42 2.80 -0.44
C ALA A 185 -19.28 1.86 -0.91
N PHE A 186 -18.64 2.20 -2.03
CA PHE A 186 -17.47 1.50 -2.54
C PHE A 186 -16.34 1.43 -1.50
N PHE A 187 -15.97 2.58 -0.92
CA PHE A 187 -14.88 2.66 0.04
C PHE A 187 -15.18 1.82 1.28
N ARG A 188 -16.42 1.88 1.81
CA ARG A 188 -16.84 1.08 2.95
C ARG A 188 -16.83 -0.42 2.65
N GLN A 189 -17.24 -0.82 1.44
CA GLN A 189 -17.18 -2.22 1.02
C GLN A 189 -15.74 -2.73 0.97
N MET A 190 -14.82 -1.91 0.45
CA MET A 190 -13.43 -2.28 0.23
C MET A 190 -12.56 -2.20 1.50
N ALA A 191 -12.74 -1.17 2.33
CA ALA A 191 -11.93 -0.88 3.52
C ALA A 191 -12.64 -1.18 4.86
N GLY A 192 -13.88 -1.68 4.82
CA GLY A 192 -14.69 -2.00 6.01
C GLY A 192 -15.29 -0.79 6.75
N GLN A 193 -14.90 0.44 6.40
CA GLN A 193 -15.35 1.67 7.06
C GLN A 193 -15.46 2.86 6.09
N THR A 194 -16.14 3.94 6.50
CA THR A 194 -16.32 5.11 5.65
C THR A 194 -15.02 5.92 5.48
N PRO A 195 -14.85 6.68 4.37
CA PRO A 195 -13.66 7.49 4.11
C PRO A 195 -13.26 8.38 5.30
N ARG A 196 -14.23 9.11 5.87
CA ARG A 196 -13.97 10.02 7.01
C ARG A 196 -13.46 9.27 8.24
N ARG A 197 -14.06 8.12 8.56
CA ARG A 197 -13.62 7.31 9.71
C ARG A 197 -12.24 6.71 9.46
N TYR A 198 -11.96 6.35 8.21
CA TYR A 198 -10.66 5.85 7.77
C TYR A 198 -9.54 6.86 8.02
N ILE A 199 -9.74 8.13 7.66
CA ILE A 199 -8.72 9.17 7.90
C ILE A 199 -8.59 9.54 9.38
N LEU A 200 -9.68 9.53 10.15
CA LEU A 200 -9.61 9.83 11.60
C LEU A 200 -8.93 8.75 12.44
N GLN A 201 -8.75 7.53 11.90
CA GLN A 201 -8.07 6.42 12.59
C GLN A 201 -6.62 6.25 12.14
N GLN A 202 -6.12 7.14 11.27
CA GLN A 202 -4.72 7.21 10.86
C GLN A 202 -3.91 8.07 11.83
#